data_AF-A0A7X7TQP8-F1
#
_entry.id   AF-A0A7X7TQP8-F1
#
_cell.length_a   1.000
_cell.length_b   1.000
_cell.length_c   1.000
_cell.angle_alpha   90.00
_cell.angle_beta   90.00
_cell.angle_gamma   90.00
#
_symmetry.space_group_name_H-M   'P 1'
#
loop_
_entity.id
_entity.type
_entity.pdbx_description
1 polymer ?
#
loop_
_entity_poly.entity_id
_entity_poly.type
_entity_poly.pdbx_seq_one_letter_code
_entity_poly.pdbx_strand_id
1 'polypeptide(L)'
;MKIQNEYGEIEITVNAIRKLVYLGVIETYGPISIGTDNWFSRWFSSEEGKIKVEEDDFGHITIDIFVEVEYGTKVTEVAKNIEENVQHKLKSYANCENADINVHIIGVR
;
A
#
# COMPACT_ATOMS: atom_id res chain seq x y z
N MET A 1 2.91 5.38 13.49
CA MET A 1 1.61 5.10 14.12
C MET A 1 1.77 4.43 15.48
N LYS A 2 1.05 4.92 16.49
CA LYS A 2 1.01 4.38 17.85
C LYS A 2 -0.42 4.13 18.30
N ILE A 3 -0.66 3.01 18.98
CA ILE A 3 -1.97 2.57 19.47
C ILE A 3 -1.84 2.33 20.98
N GLN A 4 -2.68 2.97 21.79
CA GLN A 4 -2.74 2.73 23.24
C GLN A 4 -3.97 1.90 23.58
N ASN A 5 -3.80 0.94 24.49
CA ASN A 5 -4.88 0.15 25.08
C ASN A 5 -4.63 -0.08 26.59
N GLU A 6 -5.54 -0.80 27.25
CA GLU A 6 -5.46 -1.11 28.68
C GLU A 6 -4.24 -1.96 29.08
N TYR A 7 -3.57 -2.59 28.12
CA TYR A 7 -2.39 -3.45 28.32
C TYR A 7 -1.06 -2.77 27.95
N GLY A 8 -1.08 -1.57 27.35
CA GLY A 8 0.12 -0.81 27.00
C GLY A 8 0.04 -0.05 25.67
N GLU A 9 1.22 0.31 25.15
CA GLU A 9 1.39 0.99 23.86
C GLU A 9 1.95 0.01 22.80
N ILE A 10 1.35 0.02 21.63
CA ILE A 10 1.80 -0.70 20.44
C ILE A 10 2.26 0.33 19.41
N GLU A 11 3.50 0.21 18.96
CA GLU A 11 4.04 1.04 17.88
C GLU A 11 4.13 0.23 16.58
N ILE A 12 3.47 0.72 15.54
CA ILE A 12 3.51 0.10 14.20
C ILE A 12 4.42 0.94 13.32
N THR A 13 5.52 0.30 12.91
CA THR A 13 6.53 0.95 12.06
C THR A 13 6.01 1.14 10.63
N VAL A 14 6.52 2.17 9.95
CA VAL A 14 6.24 2.42 8.52
C VAL A 14 6.56 1.19 7.66
N ASN A 15 7.62 0.45 7.99
CA ASN A 15 8.00 -0.76 7.26
C ASN A 15 6.98 -1.90 7.46
N ALA A 16 6.34 -2.00 8.64
CA ALA A 16 5.27 -2.96 8.86
C ALA A 16 4.03 -2.59 8.03
N ILE A 17 3.70 -1.30 7.93
CA ILE A 17 2.62 -0.82 7.04
C ILE A 17 2.93 -1.13 5.59
N ARG A 18 4.14 -0.82 5.10
CA ARG A 18 4.56 -1.17 3.72
C ARG A 18 4.38 -2.66 3.43
N LYS A 19 4.72 -3.54 4.37
CA LYS A 19 4.52 -4.98 4.23
C LYS A 19 3.04 -5.37 4.14
N LEU A 20 2.19 -4.80 4.98
CA LEU A 20 0.75 -5.06 4.92
C LEU A 20 0.14 -4.59 3.60
N VAL A 21 0.54 -3.41 3.12
CA VAL A 21 0.12 -2.89 1.82
C VAL A 21 0.61 -3.78 0.69
N TYR A 22 1.89 -4.15 0.70
CA TYR A 22 2.47 -5.08 -0.27
C TYR A 22 1.70 -6.39 -0.35
N LEU A 23 1.42 -7.00 0.81
CA LEU A 23 0.61 -8.21 0.91
C LEU A 23 -0.82 -8.00 0.40
N GLY A 24 -1.40 -6.82 0.61
CA GLY A 24 -2.72 -6.47 0.08
C GLY A 24 -2.72 -6.40 -1.44
N VAL A 25 -1.69 -5.79 -2.01
CA VAL A 25 -1.50 -5.68 -3.46
C VAL A 25 -1.32 -7.07 -4.08
N ILE A 26 -0.36 -7.88 -3.64
CA ILE A 26 -0.05 -9.16 -4.31
C ILE A 26 -1.14 -10.23 -4.17
N GLU A 27 -2.06 -10.09 -3.21
CA GLU A 27 -3.21 -10.99 -3.06
C GLU A 27 -4.41 -10.58 -3.93
N THR A 28 -4.36 -9.43 -4.59
CA THR A 28 -5.41 -9.04 -5.54
C THR A 28 -5.31 -9.75 -6.88
N TYR A 29 -6.45 -9.86 -7.56
CA TYR A 29 -6.54 -10.51 -8.86
C TYR A 29 -5.84 -9.70 -9.96
N GLY A 30 -4.91 -10.37 -10.64
CA GLY A 30 -4.27 -9.87 -11.86
C GLY A 30 -2.75 -10.04 -11.81
N PRO A 31 -2.09 -10.16 -12.96
CA PRO A 31 -0.64 -10.06 -13.00
C PRO A 31 -0.28 -8.57 -12.90
N ILE A 32 0.22 -8.20 -11.74
CA ILE A 32 0.60 -6.83 -11.41
C ILE A 32 2.06 -6.81 -10.98
N SER A 33 2.71 -5.69 -11.24
CA SER A 33 4.06 -5.43 -10.73
C SER A 33 4.10 -4.09 -10.05
N ILE A 34 4.72 -4.06 -8.87
CA ILE A 34 4.84 -2.83 -8.09
C ILE A 34 6.01 -2.03 -8.67
N GLY A 35 5.67 -0.86 -9.20
CA GLY A 35 6.60 0.14 -9.68
C GLY A 35 6.92 1.18 -8.63
N THR A 36 7.69 2.20 -9.01
CA THR A 36 8.02 3.35 -8.17
C THR A 36 8.13 4.58 -9.07
N ASP A 37 7.73 5.73 -8.56
CA ASP A 37 7.84 7.03 -9.24
C ASP A 37 9.27 7.58 -9.26
N ASN A 38 10.17 7.04 -8.43
CA ASN A 38 11.57 7.46 -8.37
C ASN A 38 12.49 6.48 -9.12
N TRP A 39 13.23 6.99 -10.11
CA TRP A 39 14.10 6.18 -10.96
C TRP A 39 15.26 5.53 -10.19
N PHE A 40 15.71 6.12 -9.08
CA PHE A 40 16.77 5.55 -8.24
C PHE A 40 16.28 4.37 -7.39
N SER A 41 15.08 4.46 -6.79
CA SER A 41 14.51 3.35 -5.99
C SER A 41 14.19 2.12 -6.84
N ARG A 42 14.00 2.31 -8.15
CA ARG A 42 13.71 1.21 -9.09
C ARG A 42 14.82 0.15 -9.16
N TRP A 43 16.07 0.48 -8.83
CA TRP A 43 17.20 -0.47 -8.80
C TRP A 43 17.65 -0.88 -7.38
N PHE A 44 17.40 -0.04 -6.38
CA PHE A 44 17.99 -0.21 -5.04
C PHE A 44 16.97 -0.49 -3.93
N SER A 45 15.67 -0.44 -4.21
CA SER A 45 14.62 -0.72 -3.24
C SER A 45 13.99 -2.10 -3.48
N SER A 46 13.67 -2.81 -2.40
CA SER A 46 12.80 -4.00 -2.47
C SER A 46 11.42 -3.61 -3.05
N GLU A 47 10.65 -4.58 -3.55
CA GLU A 47 9.30 -4.30 -4.07
C GLU A 47 8.40 -3.63 -3.03
N GLU A 48 8.54 -4.02 -1.77
CA GLU A 48 7.88 -3.40 -0.61
C GLU A 48 8.33 -1.93 -0.41
N GLY A 49 9.61 -1.64 -0.66
CA GLY A 49 10.21 -0.32 -0.48
C GLY A 49 9.80 0.69 -1.55
N LYS A 50 9.12 0.24 -2.61
CA LYS A 50 8.55 1.09 -3.65
C LYS A 50 7.20 1.71 -3.25
N ILE A 51 6.55 1.17 -2.22
CA ILE A 51 5.31 1.70 -1.66
C ILE A 51 5.63 2.93 -0.82
N LYS A 52 5.05 4.07 -1.20
CA LYS A 52 5.16 5.31 -0.43
C LYS A 52 4.12 5.31 0.66
N VAL A 53 4.58 5.61 1.88
CA VAL A 53 3.74 5.71 3.07
C VAL A 53 4.21 6.96 3.79
N GLU A 54 3.28 7.90 3.98
CA GLU A 54 3.48 9.16 4.68
C GLU A 54 2.47 9.21 5.82
N GLU A 55 2.91 9.68 6.99
CA GLU A 55 2.06 9.88 8.17
C GLU A 55 2.13 11.37 8.51
N ASP A 56 0.98 12.03 8.60
CA ASP A 56 0.93 13.44 8.97
C ASP A 56 0.98 13.64 10.50
N ASP A 57 1.03 14.89 10.93
CA ASP A 57 1.11 15.26 12.35
C ASP A 57 -0.15 14.86 13.15
N PHE A 58 -1.25 14.56 12.47
CA PHE A 58 -2.54 14.17 13.07
C PHE A 58 -2.76 12.65 13.03
N GLY A 59 -1.80 11.89 12.50
CA GLY A 59 -1.87 10.43 12.41
C GLY A 59 -2.67 9.91 11.21
N HIS A 60 -2.99 10.77 10.22
CA HIS A 60 -3.52 10.33 8.94
C HIS A 60 -2.41 9.71 8.11
N ILE A 61 -2.69 8.55 7.52
CA ILE A 61 -1.73 7.79 6.72
C ILE A 61 -2.10 7.92 5.25
N THR A 62 -1.19 8.45 4.44
CA THR A 62 -1.32 8.46 2.97
C THR A 62 -0.44 7.37 2.37
N ILE A 63 -1.02 6.58 1.47
CA ILE A 63 -0.36 5.44 0.83
C ILE A 63 -0.46 5.58 -0.67
N ASP A 64 0.68 5.73 -1.34
CA ASP A 64 0.76 5.76 -2.79
C ASP A 64 1.36 4.46 -3.32
N ILE A 65 0.59 3.78 -4.16
CA ILE A 65 0.93 2.49 -4.76
C ILE A 65 1.05 2.69 -6.27
N PHE A 66 2.23 2.42 -6.83
CA PHE A 66 2.45 2.49 -8.28
C PHE A 66 2.43 1.08 -8.85
N VAL A 67 1.56 0.84 -9.83
CA VAL A 67 1.40 -0.49 -10.43
C VAL A 67 1.44 -0.44 -11.95
N GLU A 68 2.07 -1.45 -12.53
CA GLU A 68 1.92 -1.82 -13.93
C GLU A 68 0.93 -2.98 -14.02
N VAL A 69 -0.01 -2.87 -14.95
CA VAL A 69 -1.08 -3.86 -15.17
C VAL A 69 -0.89 -4.58 -16.50
N GLU A 70 -1.43 -5.79 -16.65
CA GLU A 70 -1.38 -6.49 -17.94
C GLU A 70 -2.46 -6.04 -18.92
N TYR A 71 -2.12 -6.09 -20.21
CA TYR A 71 -3.04 -5.83 -21.30
C TYR A 71 -4.27 -6.76 -21.21
N GLY A 72 -5.44 -6.20 -21.53
CA GLY A 72 -6.71 -6.93 -21.45
C GLY A 72 -7.34 -6.93 -20.05
N THR A 73 -6.73 -6.27 -19.06
CA THR A 73 -7.35 -6.05 -17.74
C THR A 73 -8.17 -4.77 -17.70
N LYS A 74 -9.27 -4.78 -16.95
CA LYS A 74 -10.06 -3.57 -16.68
C LYS A 74 -9.37 -2.78 -15.57
N VAL A 75 -8.58 -1.78 -15.97
CA VAL A 75 -7.74 -0.95 -15.09
C VAL A 75 -8.49 -0.44 -13.85
N THR A 76 -9.72 0.06 -14.03
CA THR A 76 -10.54 0.58 -12.93
C THR A 76 -10.91 -0.50 -11.90
N GLU A 77 -11.13 -1.74 -12.35
CA GLU A 77 -11.47 -2.85 -11.48
C GLU A 77 -10.25 -3.33 -10.70
N VAL A 78 -9.08 -3.40 -11.36
CA VAL A 78 -7.81 -3.72 -10.70
C VAL A 78 -7.48 -2.69 -9.62
N ALA A 79 -7.54 -1.39 -9.95
CA ALA A 79 -7.24 -0.32 -9.00
C ALA A 79 -8.17 -0.37 -7.78
N LYS A 80 -9.48 -0.53 -8.01
CA LYS A 80 -10.48 -0.63 -6.95
C LYS A 80 -10.25 -1.86 -6.07
N ASN A 81 -9.95 -3.02 -6.65
CA ASN A 81 -9.67 -4.23 -5.89
C ASN A 81 -8.43 -4.05 -4.99
N ILE A 82 -7.37 -3.40 -5.50
CA ILE A 82 -6.17 -3.09 -4.73
C ILE A 82 -6.53 -2.21 -3.53
N GLU A 83 -7.25 -1.12 -3.77
CA GLU A 83 -7.69 -0.19 -2.72
C GLU A 83 -8.49 -0.92 -1.63
N GLU A 84 -9.52 -1.68 -2.02
CA GLU A 84 -10.39 -2.41 -1.09
C GLU A 84 -9.61 -3.45 -0.27
N ASN A 85 -8.71 -4.20 -0.90
CA ASN A 85 -7.94 -5.24 -0.19
C ASN A 85 -6.90 -4.63 0.76
N VAL A 86 -6.22 -3.57 0.35
CA VAL A 86 -5.26 -2.84 1.21
C VAL A 86 -6.00 -2.22 2.39
N GLN A 87 -7.13 -1.55 2.17
CA GLN A 87 -7.95 -0.97 3.22
C GLN A 87 -8.39 -2.05 4.22
N HIS A 88 -8.88 -3.19 3.73
CA HIS A 88 -9.29 -4.29 4.56
C HIS A 88 -8.14 -4.80 5.44
N LYS A 89 -6.96 -5.02 4.87
CA LYS A 89 -5.80 -5.48 5.65
C LYS A 89 -5.32 -4.50 6.69
N LEU A 90 -5.24 -3.21 6.35
CA LEU A 90 -4.83 -2.18 7.31
C LEU A 90 -5.81 -2.08 8.47
N LYS A 91 -7.10 -2.19 8.19
CA LYS A 91 -8.13 -2.25 9.22
C LYS A 91 -8.02 -3.51 10.08
N SER A 92 -7.91 -4.69 9.47
CA SER A 92 -7.89 -5.97 10.19
C SER A 92 -6.64 -6.19 11.04
N TYR A 93 -5.47 -5.79 10.55
CA TYR A 93 -4.18 -6.14 11.17
C TYR A 93 -3.53 -4.98 11.91
N ALA A 94 -3.80 -3.75 11.53
CA ALA A 94 -3.19 -2.56 12.13
C ALA A 94 -4.20 -1.64 12.81
N ASN A 95 -5.50 -1.99 12.83
CA ASN A 95 -6.58 -1.13 13.33
C ASN A 95 -6.51 0.30 12.76
N CYS A 96 -6.02 0.41 11.52
CA CYS A 96 -5.86 1.69 10.84
C CYS A 96 -7.15 1.97 10.07
N GLU A 97 -7.94 2.91 10.59
CA GLU A 97 -9.21 3.32 9.97
C GLU A 97 -9.06 4.57 9.09
N ASN A 98 -8.04 5.40 9.32
CA ASN A 98 -7.80 6.66 8.62
C ASN A 98 -6.61 6.55 7.67
N ALA A 99 -6.76 5.79 6.60
CA ALA A 99 -5.78 5.69 5.53
C ALA A 99 -6.37 6.15 4.19
N ASP A 100 -5.68 7.09 3.53
CA ASP A 100 -5.94 7.46 2.15
C ASP A 100 -5.07 6.59 1.24
N ILE A 101 -5.72 5.77 0.39
CA ILE A 101 -5.04 4.80 -0.47
C ILE A 101 -5.18 5.25 -1.92
N ASN A 102 -4.05 5.64 -2.52
CA ASN A 102 -3.97 6.08 -3.90
C ASN A 102 -3.28 5.02 -4.76
N VAL A 103 -3.98 4.56 -5.80
CA VAL A 103 -3.43 3.61 -6.76
C VAL A 103 -3.12 4.33 -8.08
N HIS A 104 -1.84 4.37 -8.43
CA HIS A 104 -1.31 5.01 -9.63
C HIS A 104 -0.96 3.97 -10.67
N ILE A 105 -1.66 4.01 -11.80
CA ILE A 105 -1.37 3.13 -12.94
C ILE A 105 -0.29 3.80 -13.79
N ILE A 106 0.92 3.24 -13.76
CA ILE A 106 2.10 3.84 -14.42
C ILE A 106 2.43 3.21 -15.77
N GLY A 107 1.80 2.08 -16.10
CA GLY A 107 2.06 1.37 -17.33
C GLY A 107 1.11 0.19 -17.56
N VAL A 108 1.10 -0.25 -18.81
CA VAL A 108 0.46 -1.49 -19.23
C VAL A 108 1.51 -2.34 -19.92
N ARG A 109 1.58 -3.62 -19.59
CA ARG A 109 2.51 -4.59 -20.20
C ARG A 109 1.79 -5.71 -20.94
#